data_AF-A0A1R3KVU3-F1
#
_entry.id   AF-A0A1R3KVU3-F1
#
_cell.length_a   1.000
_cell.length_b   1.000
_cell.length_c   1.000
_cell.angle_alpha   90.00
_cell.angle_beta   90.00
_cell.angle_gamma   90.00
#
_symmetry.space_group_name_H-M   'P 1'
#
loop_
_entity.id
_entity.type
_entity.pdbx_description
1 polymer ?
#
loop_
_entity_poly.entity_id
_entity_poly.type
_entity_poly.pdbx_seq_one_letter_code
_entity_poly.pdbx_strand_id
1 'polypeptide(L)'
;MTGKRIGNVKFEVGAAICTILLLAPVVLSQTIPASKSQLNSWFSSTIKPLSARKDSLDPELATAEAEPQVIKVKKDGSGDFDTITKAIASVPPGNTKTCHYINWSWSL
;
A
#
# COMPACT_ATOMS: atom_id res chain seq x y z
N MET A 1 -22.18 -48.77 12.25
CA MET A 1 -22.79 -47.56 11.66
C MET A 1 -21.81 -46.40 11.81
N THR A 2 -20.82 -46.27 10.90
CA THR A 2 -19.71 -45.29 11.03
C THR A 2 -19.42 -44.58 9.71
N GLY A 3 -20.46 -44.31 8.90
CA GLY A 3 -20.33 -43.55 7.65
C GLY A 3 -20.75 -42.07 7.75
N LYS A 4 -21.60 -41.75 8.73
CA LYS A 4 -22.28 -40.44 8.81
C LYS A 4 -21.42 -39.31 9.39
N ARG A 5 -20.41 -39.65 10.20
CA ARG A 5 -19.50 -38.67 10.84
C ARG A 5 -18.40 -38.16 9.89
N ILE A 6 -17.93 -38.99 8.95
CA ILE A 6 -16.79 -38.67 8.08
C ILE A 6 -17.21 -37.76 6.90
N GLY A 7 -18.44 -37.92 6.37
CA GLY A 7 -18.99 -37.06 5.33
C GLY A 7 -19.23 -35.63 5.80
N ASN A 8 -19.75 -35.48 7.03
CA ASN A 8 -20.03 -34.16 7.62
C ASN A 8 -18.73 -33.38 7.88
N VAL A 9 -17.67 -34.03 8.37
CA VAL A 9 -16.36 -33.37 8.59
C VAL A 9 -15.73 -32.89 7.28
N LYS A 10 -15.81 -33.67 6.20
CA LYS A 10 -15.33 -33.23 4.88
C LYS A 10 -16.11 -32.02 4.35
N PHE A 11 -17.42 -32.01 4.58
CA PHE A 11 -18.29 -30.91 4.16
C PHE A 11 -18.06 -29.65 5.02
N GLU A 12 -17.87 -29.80 6.33
CA GLU A 12 -17.56 -28.70 7.26
C GLU A 12 -16.17 -28.10 7.00
N VAL A 13 -15.15 -28.94 6.77
CA VAL A 13 -13.81 -28.47 6.39
C VAL A 13 -13.85 -27.77 5.03
N GLY A 14 -14.60 -28.31 4.06
CA GLY A 14 -14.81 -27.66 2.77
C GLY A 14 -15.52 -26.31 2.88
N ALA A 15 -16.58 -26.24 3.70
CA ALA A 15 -17.30 -25.00 3.96
C ALA A 15 -16.43 -23.94 4.65
N ALA A 16 -15.59 -24.35 5.62
CA ALA A 16 -14.65 -23.49 6.32
C ALA A 16 -13.56 -22.93 5.39
N ILE A 17 -12.99 -23.76 4.51
CA ILE A 17 -11.99 -23.31 3.52
C ILE A 17 -12.63 -22.33 2.52
N CYS A 18 -13.84 -22.60 2.03
CA CYS A 18 -14.55 -21.68 1.14
C CYS A 18 -14.84 -20.33 1.81
N THR A 19 -15.22 -20.31 3.09
CA THR A 19 -15.44 -19.05 3.81
C THR A 19 -14.15 -18.27 4.01
N ILE A 20 -13.04 -18.93 4.36
CA ILE A 20 -11.72 -18.29 4.47
C ILE A 20 -11.28 -17.70 3.12
N LEU A 21 -11.44 -18.44 2.02
CA LEU A 21 -11.09 -17.95 0.68
C LEU A 21 -11.96 -16.78 0.21
N LEU A 22 -13.25 -16.76 0.56
CA LEU A 22 -14.16 -15.67 0.22
C LEU A 22 -13.93 -14.39 1.05
N LEU A 23 -13.41 -14.53 2.27
CA LEU A 23 -13.15 -13.42 3.19
C LEU A 23 -11.70 -12.94 3.16
N ALA A 24 -10.80 -13.67 2.48
CA ALA A 24 -9.41 -13.28 2.35
C ALA A 24 -9.28 -11.98 1.53
N PRO A 25 -8.53 -10.97 2.02
CA PRO A 25 -8.31 -9.74 1.26
C PRO A 25 -7.47 -10.03 0.01
N VAL A 26 -8.06 -9.81 -1.17
CA VAL A 26 -7.37 -9.96 -2.46
C VAL A 26 -6.71 -8.63 -2.82
N VAL A 27 -5.39 -8.63 -2.91
CA VAL A 27 -4.63 -7.47 -3.42
C VAL A 27 -4.45 -7.62 -4.92
N LEU A 28 -5.22 -6.86 -5.70
CA LEU A 28 -5.06 -6.77 -7.15
C LEU A 28 -3.99 -5.73 -7.48
N SER A 29 -3.04 -6.10 -8.36
CA SER A 29 -2.04 -5.16 -8.87
C SER A 29 -2.72 -4.10 -9.74
N GLN A 30 -2.38 -2.83 -9.53
CA GLN A 30 -2.93 -1.69 -10.27
C GLN A 30 -2.02 -1.34 -11.45
N THR A 31 -2.59 -1.16 -12.63
CA THR A 31 -1.82 -0.80 -13.83
C THR A 31 -1.37 0.65 -13.77
N ILE A 32 -0.06 0.89 -13.89
CA ILE A 32 0.52 2.24 -13.95
C ILE A 32 0.23 2.84 -15.33
N PRO A 33 -0.30 4.08 -15.42
CA PRO A 33 -0.58 4.72 -16.70
C PRO A 33 0.70 5.13 -17.44
N ALA A 34 0.69 4.98 -18.76
CA ALA A 34 1.83 5.34 -19.62
C ALA A 34 1.99 6.86 -19.79
N SER A 35 0.89 7.61 -19.75
CA SER A 35 0.93 9.07 -19.91
C SER A 35 1.21 9.77 -18.59
N LYS A 36 2.20 10.67 -18.60
CA LYS A 36 2.55 11.49 -17.43
C LYS A 36 1.41 12.37 -16.94
N SER A 37 0.58 12.88 -17.84
CA SER A 37 -0.55 13.74 -17.47
C SER A 37 -1.61 13.01 -16.63
N GLN A 38 -1.66 11.68 -16.73
CA GLN A 38 -2.63 10.85 -16.01
C GLN A 38 -2.10 10.35 -14.66
N LEU A 39 -0.79 10.45 -14.40
CA LEU A 39 -0.18 9.93 -13.18
C LEU A 39 -0.78 10.52 -11.92
N ASN A 40 -1.01 11.84 -11.88
CA ASN A 40 -1.52 12.48 -10.67
C ASN A 40 -2.95 12.06 -10.34
N SER A 41 -3.79 11.93 -11.38
CA SER A 41 -5.17 11.46 -11.24
C SER A 41 -5.22 9.99 -10.84
N TRP A 42 -4.42 9.15 -11.50
CA TRP A 42 -4.29 7.73 -11.17
C TRP A 42 -3.78 7.50 -9.75
N PHE A 43 -2.78 8.27 -9.33
CA PHE A 43 -2.21 8.15 -7.99
C PHE A 43 -3.25 8.53 -6.93
N SER A 44 -3.97 9.63 -7.14
CA SER A 44 -5.01 10.09 -6.20
C SER A 44 -6.21 9.14 -6.12
N SER A 45 -6.54 8.42 -7.20
CA SER A 45 -7.64 7.45 -7.20
C SER A 45 -7.24 6.08 -6.66
N THR A 46 -5.97 5.69 -6.86
CA THR A 46 -5.44 4.38 -6.47
C THR A 46 -4.95 4.36 -5.03
N ILE A 47 -4.25 5.41 -4.60
CA ILE A 47 -3.68 5.52 -3.26
C ILE A 47 -4.60 6.34 -2.38
N LYS A 48 -5.36 5.64 -1.53
CA LYS A 48 -6.26 6.27 -0.56
C LYS A 48 -5.45 6.90 0.58
N PRO A 49 -5.87 8.09 1.07
CA PRO A 49 -5.23 8.70 2.24
C PRO A 49 -5.41 7.82 3.48
N LEU A 50 -4.50 7.94 4.45
CA LEU A 50 -4.53 7.18 5.70
C LEU A 50 -5.89 7.29 6.39
N SER A 51 -6.53 8.46 6.38
CA SER A 51 -7.87 8.67 6.95
C SER A 51 -8.94 7.72 6.40
N ALA A 52 -8.78 7.22 5.16
CA ALA A 52 -9.71 6.31 4.52
C ALA A 52 -9.33 4.82 4.70
N ARG A 53 -8.15 4.51 5.25
CA ARG A 53 -7.65 3.13 5.42
C ARG A 53 -7.15 2.77 6.82
N LYS A 54 -7.08 3.73 7.73
CA LYS A 54 -6.49 3.60 9.08
C LYS A 54 -7.04 2.40 9.86
N ASP A 55 -8.36 2.16 9.79
CA ASP A 55 -9.02 1.10 10.55
C ASP A 55 -8.75 -0.31 9.99
N SER A 56 -8.25 -0.40 8.76
CA SER A 56 -7.87 -1.65 8.09
C SER A 56 -6.36 -1.94 8.10
N LEU A 57 -5.57 -1.00 8.63
CA LEU A 57 -4.12 -1.12 8.71
C LEU A 57 -3.68 -1.72 10.03
N ASP A 58 -2.53 -2.40 10.00
CA ASP A 58 -1.85 -2.80 11.22
C ASP A 58 -1.58 -1.57 12.10
N PRO A 59 -1.79 -1.64 13.43
CA PRO A 59 -1.63 -0.48 14.32
C PRO A 59 -0.24 0.16 14.27
N GLU A 60 0.82 -0.63 14.08
CA GLU A 60 2.18 -0.10 13.95
C GLU A 60 2.34 0.66 12.62
N LEU A 61 1.76 0.14 11.53
CA LEU A 61 1.72 0.82 10.24
C LEU A 61 0.89 2.09 10.27
N ALA A 62 -0.28 2.06 10.91
CA ALA A 62 -1.15 3.23 11.06
C ALA A 62 -0.48 4.36 11.86
N THR A 63 0.36 4.00 12.83
CA THR A 63 1.16 4.96 13.61
C THR A 63 2.32 5.52 12.79
N ALA A 64 3.03 4.65 12.07
CA ALA A 64 4.14 5.05 11.21
C ALA A 64 3.69 5.96 10.05
N GLU A 65 2.48 5.74 9.51
CA GLU A 65 1.92 6.55 8.42
C GLU A 65 1.27 7.87 8.89
N ALA A 66 1.07 8.07 10.19
CA ALA A 66 0.43 9.26 10.73
C ALA A 66 1.28 10.55 10.59
N GLU A 67 2.60 10.40 10.52
CA GLU A 67 3.55 11.50 10.39
C GLU A 67 4.31 11.43 9.04
N PRO A 68 3.65 11.81 7.93
CA PRO A 68 4.27 11.73 6.61
C PRO A 68 5.40 12.77 6.46
N GLN A 69 6.59 12.30 6.08
CA GLN A 69 7.66 13.18 5.62
C GLN A 69 7.60 13.33 4.10
N VAL A 70 7.37 14.55 3.61
CA VAL A 70 7.37 14.86 2.18
C VAL A 70 8.74 15.39 1.78
N ILE A 71 9.40 14.66 0.88
CA ILE A 71 10.69 15.05 0.29
C ILE A 71 10.43 15.55 -1.14
N LYS A 72 10.88 16.76 -1.44
CA LYS A 72 10.78 17.38 -2.78
C LYS A 72 12.04 17.09 -3.58
N VAL A 73 11.87 16.52 -4.77
CA VAL A 73 12.98 16.28 -5.70
C VAL A 73 12.79 17.15 -6.94
N LYS A 74 13.74 18.03 -7.23
CA LYS A 74 13.72 18.89 -8.42
C LYS A 74 15.10 19.04 -9.03
N LYS A 75 15.21 18.77 -10.34
CA LYS A 75 16.46 18.86 -11.10
C LYS A 75 17.09 20.26 -11.12
N ASP A 76 16.29 21.31 -10.94
CA ASP A 76 16.74 22.70 -10.88
C ASP A 76 17.44 23.07 -9.57
N GLY A 77 17.50 22.14 -8.60
CA GLY A 77 18.10 22.36 -7.29
C GLY A 77 17.21 23.12 -6.31
N SER A 78 15.98 23.48 -6.68
CA SER A 78 15.02 24.17 -5.79
C SER A 78 14.22 23.23 -4.89
N GLY A 79 14.51 21.91 -4.95
CA GLY A 79 13.97 20.88 -4.07
C GLY A 79 14.97 20.47 -2.99
N ASP A 80 14.55 19.57 -2.08
CA ASP A 80 15.41 18.97 -1.07
C ASP A 80 16.53 18.13 -1.70
N PHE A 81 16.27 17.52 -2.86
CA PHE A 81 17.26 16.82 -3.67
C PHE A 81 17.11 17.13 -5.16
N ASP A 82 18.19 17.00 -5.91
CA ASP A 82 18.26 17.14 -7.36
C ASP A 82 17.97 15.84 -8.12
N THR A 83 18.11 14.69 -7.45
CA THR A 83 17.88 13.37 -8.03
C THR A 83 17.15 12.42 -7.08
N ILE A 84 16.45 11.45 -7.68
CA ILE A 84 15.76 10.38 -6.96
C ILE A 84 16.74 9.54 -6.14
N THR A 85 17.90 9.22 -6.73
CA THR A 85 18.92 8.40 -6.08
C THR A 85 19.40 9.01 -4.77
N LYS A 86 19.64 10.33 -4.75
CA LYS A 86 20.04 11.05 -3.53
C LYS A 86 18.92 11.09 -2.50
N ALA A 87 17.67 11.29 -2.93
CA ALA A 87 16.53 11.22 -2.03
C ALA A 87 16.40 9.83 -1.38
N ILE A 88 16.57 8.75 -2.14
CA ILE A 88 16.56 7.37 -1.62
C ILE A 88 17.72 7.14 -0.65
N ALA A 89 18.93 7.59 -1.00
CA ALA A 89 20.10 7.44 -0.14
C ALA A 89 20.01 8.21 1.19
N SER A 90 19.14 9.21 1.28
CA SER A 90 18.92 9.98 2.51
C SER A 90 18.08 9.25 3.55
N VAL A 91 17.40 8.16 3.17
CA VAL A 91 16.54 7.41 4.09
C VAL A 91 17.41 6.61 5.07
N PRO A 92 17.28 6.83 6.39
CA PRO A 92 18.11 6.14 7.37
C PRO A 92 17.77 4.64 7.40
N PRO A 93 18.77 3.77 7.65
CA PRO A 93 18.54 2.35 7.85
C PRO A 93 17.66 2.14 9.09
N GLY A 94 16.66 1.26 8.98
CA GLY A 94 15.69 1.02 10.06
C GLY A 94 14.67 2.15 10.24
N ASN A 95 14.43 2.96 9.21
CA ASN A 95 13.40 3.99 9.23
C ASN A 95 12.04 3.42 9.67
N THR A 96 11.59 3.82 10.84
CA THR A 96 10.32 3.40 11.46
C THR A 96 9.13 4.23 10.96
N LYS A 97 9.38 5.27 10.17
CA LYS A 97 8.33 6.07 9.53
C LYS A 97 8.15 5.62 8.09
N THR A 98 7.01 5.03 7.76
CA THR A 98 6.70 4.68 6.37
C THR A 98 6.53 5.96 5.56
N CYS A 99 7.32 6.11 4.48
CA CYS A 99 7.22 7.26 3.59
C CYS A 99 5.86 7.23 2.88
N HIS A 100 4.89 7.92 3.46
CA HIS A 100 3.51 7.83 3.01
C HIS A 100 3.29 8.58 1.69
N TYR A 101 4.01 9.67 1.42
CA TYR A 101 3.87 10.45 0.19
C TYR A 101 5.19 11.13 -0.20
N ILE A 102 5.90 10.56 -1.19
CA ILE A 102 6.77 11.37 -2.04
C ILE A 102 5.84 12.05 -3.05
N ASN A 103 5.43 13.29 -2.77
CA ASN A 103 4.75 14.09 -3.77
C ASN A 103 5.78 14.48 -4.85
N TRP A 104 5.84 13.66 -5.90
CA TRP A 104 6.62 13.91 -7.10
C TRP A 104 6.00 15.07 -7.90
N SER A 105 6.10 16.29 -7.38
CA SER A 105 5.75 17.48 -8.14
C SER A 105 6.85 17.74 -9.18
N TRP A 106 6.71 17.12 -10.34
CA TRP A 106 7.50 17.44 -11.52
C TRP A 106 7.00 18.77 -12.09
N SER A 107 7.55 19.88 -11.60
CA SER A 107 7.52 21.11 -12.38
C SER A 107 8.63 21.00 -13.42
N LEU A 108 8.25 20.73 -14.67
CA LEU A 108 9.04 21.13 -15.82
C LEU A 108 8.68 22.58 -16.15
#